data_AF-A0A1U7WIY1-F1
#
_entry.id   AF-A0A1U7WIY1-F1
#
_cell.length_a   1.000
_cell.length_b   1.000
_cell.length_c   1.000
_cell.angle_alpha   90.00
_cell.angle_beta   90.00
_cell.angle_gamma   90.00
#
_symmetry.space_group_name_H-M   'P 1'
#
loop_
_entity.id
_entity.type
_entity.pdbx_description
1 polymer ?
#
loop_
_entity_poly.entity_id
_entity_poly.type
_entity_poly.pdbx_seq_one_letter_code
_entity_poly.pdbx_strand_id
1 'polypeptide(L)' 'MKRKVRLEGSRRSENHEIGRKIRVLKKLIPNCEASMGVEGIFRETADYILDLQMRVKVMQIMVNMLSASSNID' A
#
# COMPACT_ATOMS: atom_id res chain seq x y z
N MET A 1 21.37 -44.06 17.79
CA MET A 1 20.46 -43.27 16.92
C MET A 1 20.67 -41.78 17.24
N LYS A 2 21.30 -41.00 16.34
CA LYS A 2 21.50 -39.56 16.56
C LYS A 2 20.29 -38.79 16.01
N ARG A 3 19.53 -38.12 16.89
CA ARG A 3 18.34 -37.33 16.53
C ARG A 3 18.77 -36.04 15.85
N LYS A 4 18.42 -35.88 14.57
CA LYS A 4 18.65 -34.66 13.78
C LYS A 4 17.61 -33.63 14.22
N VAL A 5 18.01 -32.63 14.99
CA VAL A 5 17.12 -31.53 15.41
C VAL A 5 16.86 -30.64 14.19
N ARG A 6 15.62 -30.67 13.67
CA ARG A 6 15.17 -29.78 12.60
C ARG A 6 14.90 -28.39 13.17
N LEU A 7 15.88 -27.49 13.05
CA LEU A 7 15.70 -26.04 13.20
C LEU A 7 15.03 -25.47 11.93
N GLU A 8 13.73 -25.71 11.75
CA GLU A 8 12.94 -25.12 10.65
C GLU A 8 11.78 -24.23 11.16
N GLY A 9 11.97 -23.56 12.31
CA GLY A 9 10.88 -22.84 12.99
C GLY A 9 10.67 -21.37 12.63
N SER A 10 11.71 -20.62 12.25
CA SER A 10 11.61 -19.13 12.25
C SER A 10 11.33 -18.51 10.87
N ARG A 11 12.04 -18.94 9.82
CA ARG A 11 12.01 -18.26 8.50
C ARG A 11 10.72 -18.48 7.70
N ARG A 12 9.97 -19.56 7.97
CA ARG A 12 8.71 -19.84 7.26
C ARG A 12 7.59 -18.88 7.68
N SER A 13 7.59 -18.42 8.93
CA SER A 13 6.55 -17.52 9.45
C SER A 13 6.67 -16.12 8.87
N GLU A 14 7.86 -15.52 8.89
CA GLU A 14 8.11 -14.18 8.37
C GLU A 14 7.80 -14.07 6.88
N ASN A 15 8.25 -15.05 6.08
CA ASN A 15 7.93 -15.10 4.65
C ASN A 15 6.42 -15.23 4.38
N HIS A 16 5.69 -15.95 5.24
CA HIS A 16 4.23 -16.07 5.12
C HIS A 16 3.52 -14.74 5.47
N GLU A 17 3.99 -14.02 6.48
CA GLU A 17 3.46 -12.71 6.85
C GLU A 17 3.70 -11.66 5.77
N ILE A 18 4.92 -11.59 5.24
CA ILE A 18 5.26 -10.69 4.13
C ILE A 18 4.38 -10.99 2.92
N GLY A 19 4.23 -12.27 2.56
CA GLY A 19 3.33 -12.68 1.47
C GLY A 19 1.88 -12.26 1.71
N ARG A 20 1.39 -12.30 2.95
CA ARG A 20 0.04 -11.81 3.30
C ARG A 20 -0.08 -10.29 3.12
N LYS A 21 0.92 -9.52 3.57
CA LYS A 21 0.95 -8.06 3.40
C LYS A 21 0.99 -7.67 1.93
N ILE A 22 1.79 -8.35 1.12
CA ILE A 22 1.85 -8.13 -0.33
C ILE A 22 0.50 -8.43 -0.99
N ARG A 23 -0.19 -9.52 -0.60
CA ARG A 23 -1.53 -9.82 -1.10
C ARG A 23 -2.57 -8.75 -0.75
N VAL A 24 -2.48 -8.17 0.44
CA VAL A 24 -3.35 -7.05 0.83
C VAL A 24 -3.02 -5.82 -0.02
N LEU A 25 -1.75 -5.51 -0.19
CA LEU A 25 -1.31 -4.35 -0.99
C LEU A 25 -1.81 -4.44 -2.43
N LYS A 26 -1.69 -5.62 -3.08
CA LYS A 26 -2.25 -5.85 -4.43
C LYS A 26 -3.75 -5.57 -4.55
N LYS A 27 -4.53 -5.73 -3.47
CA LYS A 27 -5.97 -5.44 -3.47
C LYS A 27 -6.30 -3.96 -3.29
N LEU A 28 -5.37 -3.19 -2.73
CA LEU A 28 -5.58 -1.77 -2.41
C LEU A 28 -5.11 -0.83 -3.52
N ILE A 29 -4.06 -1.25 -4.24
CA ILE A 29 -3.39 -0.42 -5.25
C ILE A 29 -3.99 -0.73 -6.63
N PRO A 30 -4.39 0.30 -7.42
CA PRO A 30 -4.85 0.10 -8.78
C PRO A 30 -3.74 -0.48 -9.67
N ASN A 31 -4.11 -1.05 -10.82
CA ASN A 31 -3.18 -1.57 -11.85
C ASN A 31 -2.20 -2.66 -11.36
N CYS A 32 -2.43 -3.26 -10.19
CA CYS A 32 -1.64 -4.37 -9.68
C CYS A 32 -2.09 -5.71 -10.29
N GLU A 33 -1.39 -6.17 -11.32
CA GLU A 33 -1.67 -7.46 -11.95
C GLU A 33 -1.33 -8.67 -11.06
N ALA A 34 -2.02 -9.79 -11.29
CA ALA A 34 -1.81 -11.03 -10.54
C ALA A 34 -0.35 -11.53 -10.67
N SER A 35 0.23 -11.40 -11.87
CA SER A 35 1.60 -11.79 -12.20
C SER A 35 2.67 -10.78 -11.78
N MET A 36 2.30 -9.59 -11.32
CA MET A 36 3.24 -8.52 -10.98
C MET A 36 4.14 -8.92 -9.79
N GLY A 37 5.46 -8.75 -9.98
CA GLY A 37 6.47 -8.96 -8.95
C GLY A 37 6.46 -7.88 -7.88
N VAL A 38 7.17 -8.11 -6.77
CA VAL A 38 7.15 -7.23 -5.58
C VAL A 38 7.63 -5.80 -5.89
N GLU A 39 8.65 -5.66 -6.72
CA GLU A 39 9.16 -4.35 -7.14
C GLU A 39 8.12 -3.53 -7.89
N GLY A 40 7.40 -4.15 -8.83
CA GLY A 40 6.32 -3.50 -9.57
C GLY A 40 5.21 -3.03 -8.63
N ILE A 41 4.80 -3.87 -7.67
CA ILE A 41 3.79 -3.50 -6.67
C ILE A 41 4.23 -2.28 -5.88
N PHE A 42 5.49 -2.21 -5.46
CA PHE A 42 6.00 -1.06 -4.70
C PHE A 42 6.09 0.22 -5.53
N ARG A 43 6.41 0.12 -6.82
CA ARG A 43 6.37 1.26 -7.73
C ARG A 43 4.95 1.81 -7.88
N GLU A 44 3.99 0.95 -8.26
CA GLU A 44 2.57 1.33 -8.37
C GLU A 44 2.03 1.89 -7.04
N THR A 45 2.49 1.33 -5.91
CA THR A 45 2.14 1.84 -4.58
C THR A 45 2.66 3.26 -4.36
N ALA A 46 3.92 3.53 -4.70
CA ALA A 46 4.53 4.84 -4.50
C ALA A 46 3.82 5.91 -5.35
N ASP A 47 3.56 5.58 -6.62
CA ASP A 47 2.84 6.46 -7.54
C ASP A 47 1.40 6.72 -7.03
N TYR A 48 0.70 5.67 -6.58
CA TYR A 48 -0.66 5.83 -6.06
C TYR A 48 -0.75 6.64 -4.77
N ILE A 49 0.26 6.53 -3.88
CA ILE A 49 0.35 7.38 -2.68
C ILE A 49 0.48 8.85 -3.08
N LEU A 50 1.35 9.16 -4.05
CA LEU A 50 1.54 10.53 -4.53
C LEU A 50 0.25 11.10 -5.14
N ASP A 51 -0.44 10.29 -5.96
CA ASP A 51 -1.71 10.67 -6.56
C ASP A 51 -2.81 10.92 -5.52
N LEU A 52 -2.89 10.08 -4.49
CA LEU A 52 -3.82 10.28 -3.37
C LEU A 52 -3.51 11.58 -2.62
N GLN A 53 -2.24 11.85 -2.32
CA GLN A 53 -1.82 13.08 -1.64
C GLN A 53 -2.19 14.33 -2.45
N MET A 54 -1.97 14.30 -3.77
CA MET A 54 -2.33 15.41 -4.64
C MET A 54 -3.85 15.63 -4.72
N ARG A 55 -4.64 14.54 -4.82
CA ARG A 55 -6.10 14.62 -4.82
C ARG A 55 -6.64 15.23 -3.53
N VAL A 56 -6.14 14.79 -2.37
CA VAL A 56 -6.54 15.34 -1.07
C VAL A 56 -6.19 16.84 -0.99
N LYS A 57 -4.99 17.23 -1.44
CA LYS A 57 -4.58 18.63 -1.45
C LYS A 57 -5.50 19.51 -2.30
N VAL A 58 -5.88 19.05 -3.49
CA VAL A 58 -6.81 19.77 -4.37
C VAL A 58 -8.20 19.88 -3.73
N MET A 59 -8.73 18.79 -3.17
CA MET A 59 -10.02 18.81 -2.48
C MET A 59 -10.01 19.79 -1.31
N GLN A 60 -8.93 19.84 -0.54
CA GLN A 60 -8.81 20.79 0.57
C GLN A 60 -8.80 22.25 0.07
N ILE A 61 -8.10 22.54 -1.04
CA ILE A 61 -8.12 23.87 -1.66
C ILE A 61 -9.54 24.23 -2.10
N MET A 62 -10.24 23.31 -2.77
CA MET A 62 -11.63 23.52 -3.21
C MET A 62 -12.56 23.82 -2.03
N VAL A 63 -12.50 23.03 -0.95
CA VAL A 63 -13.28 23.27 0.27
C VAL A 63 -12.98 24.63 0.86
N ASN A 64 -11.71 25.02 0.94
CA ASN A 64 -11.32 26.32 1.49
C ASN A 64 -11.83 27.49 0.63
N MET A 65 -11.76 27.37 -0.70
CA MET A 65 -12.27 28.38 -1.64
C MET A 65 -13.79 28.55 -1.52
N LEU A 66 -14.52 27.43 -1.52
CA LEU A 66 -15.98 27.44 -1.38
C LEU A 66 -16.42 28.00 -0.01
N SER A 67 -15.71 27.65 1.05
CA SER A 67 -15.97 28.16 2.40
C SER A 67 -15.64 29.65 2.54
N ALA A 68 -14.60 30.14 1.85
CA ALA A 68 -14.27 31.56 1.82
C ALA A 68 -15.35 32.37 1.08
N SER A 69 -15.89 31.85 -0.03
CA SER A 69 -16.98 32.51 -0.76
C SER A 69 -18.29 32.56 0.01
N SER A 70 -18.59 31.59 0.89
CA SER A 70 -19.80 31.60 1.71
C SER A 70 -19.75 32.53 2.92
N ASN A 71 -18.58 33.08 3.25
CA ASN A 71 -18.38 34.00 4.38
C ASN A 71 -18.35 35.48 3.95
N ILE A 72 -18.68 35.78 2.69
CA ILE A 72 -18.67 37.14 2.10
C ILE A 72 -20.10 37.72 1.96
N ASP A 73 -21.13 37.05 2.48
CA ASP A 73 -22.48 37.61 2.64
C ASP A 73 -22.65 38.34 3.98
#